data_AF-A0AAU1JCE3-F1
#
_entry.id   AF-A0AAU1JCE3-F1
#
_cell.length_a   1.000
_cell.length_b   1.000
_cell.length_c   1.000
_cell.angle_alpha   90.00
_cell.angle_beta   90.00
_cell.angle_gamma   90.00
#
_symmetry.space_group_name_H-M   'P 1'
#
loop_
_entity.id
_entity.type
_entity.pdbx_description
1 polymer ?
#
loop_
_entity_poly.entity_id
_entity_poly.type
_entity_poly.pdbx_seq_one_letter_code
_entity_poly.pdbx_strand_id
1 'polypeptide(L)' 'MQNGTDLYALDIDGASFVRACGGPCTEGCVILARIGEDAWALGDSKRPGTEPLRFTTEELGAAGIDPARFGLNV' A
#
# COMPACT_ATOMS: atom_id res chain seq x y z
N MET A 1 5.35 16.32 -17.60
CA MET A 1 4.57 15.13 -17.24
C MET A 1 5.60 14.09 -16.87
N GLN A 2 5.66 13.70 -15.59
CA GLN A 2 6.65 12.73 -15.13
C GLN A 2 6.38 11.42 -15.86
N ASN A 3 7.40 10.78 -16.42
CA ASN A 3 7.32 9.42 -16.96
C ASN A 3 7.13 8.46 -15.76
N GLY A 4 5.95 8.50 -15.16
CA GLY A 4 5.59 7.66 -14.04
C GLY A 4 5.35 6.23 -14.51
N THR A 5 5.90 5.27 -13.79
CA THR A 5 5.51 3.86 -13.91
C THR A 5 3.99 3.77 -13.84
N ASP A 6 3.36 3.12 -14.81
CA ASP A 6 1.93 2.83 -14.73
C ASP A 6 1.70 1.82 -13.60
N LEU A 7 1.34 2.34 -12.43
CA LEU A 7 1.17 1.54 -11.22
C LEU A 7 0.01 0.54 -11.34
N TYR A 8 -0.95 0.79 -12.21
CA TYR A 8 -2.11 -0.09 -12.42
C TYR A 8 -1.82 -1.18 -13.47
N ALA A 9 -0.73 -1.06 -14.22
CA ALA A 9 -0.24 -2.14 -15.09
C ALA A 9 0.59 -3.20 -14.34
N LEU A 10 0.96 -2.93 -13.07
CA LEU A 10 1.69 -3.88 -12.23
C LEU A 10 0.77 -5.00 -11.73
N ASP A 11 1.26 -6.24 -11.77
CA ASP A 11 0.55 -7.38 -11.21
C ASP A 11 0.47 -7.28 -9.68
N ILE A 12 -0.70 -7.60 -9.16
CA ILE A 12 -1.05 -7.52 -7.74
C ILE A 12 -1.56 -8.86 -7.20
N ASP A 13 -1.83 -9.85 -8.07
CA ASP A 13 -2.45 -11.11 -7.67
C ASP A 13 -1.55 -11.94 -6.75
N GLY A 14 -0.23 -11.80 -6.88
CA GLY A 14 0.77 -12.41 -5.99
C GLY A 14 1.17 -11.57 -4.78
N ALA A 15 0.61 -10.37 -4.60
CA ALA A 15 1.07 -9.43 -3.59
C ALA A 15 0.68 -9.87 -2.18
N SER A 16 1.65 -9.85 -1.27
CA SER A 16 1.43 -10.19 0.14
C SER A 16 1.04 -8.95 0.94
N PHE A 17 -0.25 -8.84 1.26
CA PHE A 17 -0.78 -7.75 2.07
C PHE A 17 -0.52 -7.95 3.56
N VAL A 18 0.06 -6.94 4.18
CA VAL A 18 0.28 -6.89 5.63
C VAL A 18 -0.55 -5.77 6.26
N ARG A 19 -0.94 -6.00 7.51
CA ARG A 19 -1.71 -5.05 8.30
C ARG A 19 -0.79 -4.38 9.32
N ALA A 20 -0.78 -3.06 9.35
CA ALA A 20 -0.25 -2.30 10.48
C ALA A 20 -1.41 -1.72 11.30
N CYS A 21 -1.34 -1.87 12.61
CA CYS A 21 -2.22 -1.15 13.52
C CYS A 21 -1.48 0.06 14.10
N GLY A 22 -1.87 1.27 13.69
CA GLY A 22 -1.36 2.52 14.28
C GLY A 22 -2.04 2.93 15.60
N GLY A 23 -2.69 2.01 16.32
CA GLY A 23 -3.56 2.28 17.47
C GLY A 23 -4.21 1.00 18.00
N PRO A 24 -5.34 1.02 18.73
CA PRO A 24 -5.99 -0.16 19.32
C PRO A 24 -6.49 -1.25 18.34
N CYS A 25 -6.01 -1.32 17.09
CA CYS A 25 -6.39 -2.24 16.01
C CYS A 25 -7.89 -2.29 15.67
N THR A 26 -8.73 -1.54 16.37
CA THR A 26 -10.18 -1.45 16.15
C THR A 26 -10.53 -0.41 15.08
N GLU A 27 -9.69 0.61 14.90
CA GLU A 27 -9.94 1.78 14.04
C GLU A 27 -9.01 1.87 12.82
N GLY A 28 -7.84 1.23 12.84
CA GLY A 28 -6.87 1.24 11.72
C GLY A 28 -7.10 0.11 10.73
N CYS A 29 -7.62 0.42 9.55
CA CYS A 29 -8.23 -0.58 8.65
C CYS A 29 -7.50 -0.77 7.33
N VAL A 30 -6.30 -0.20 7.15
CA VAL A 30 -5.58 -0.34 5.88
C VAL A 30 -4.64 -1.54 5.91
N ILE A 31 -4.50 -2.17 4.74
CA ILE A 31 -3.47 -3.17 4.45
C ILE A 31 -2.57 -2.63 3.35
N LEU A 32 -1.29 -2.98 3.41
CA LEU A 32 -0.28 -2.49 2.48
C LEU A 32 0.48 -3.70 1.89
N ALA A 33 0.76 -3.66 0.60
CA ALA A 33 1.63 -4.61 -0.08
C ALA A 33 2.61 -3.89 -0.99
N ARG A 34 3.83 -4.42 -1.09
CA ARG A 34 4.79 -4.00 -2.12
C ARG A 34 4.46 -4.71 -3.43
N ILE A 35 4.30 -3.95 -4.51
CA ILE A 35 4.00 -4.46 -5.87
C ILE A 35 5.10 -4.12 -6.88
N GLY A 36 6.14 -3.41 -6.46
CA GLY A 36 7.32 -3.08 -7.27
C GLY A 36 8.41 -2.39 -6.44
N GLU A 37 9.47 -1.93 -7.10
CA GLU A 37 10.62 -1.27 -6.44
C GLU A 37 10.18 -0.04 -5.65
N ASP A 38 9.36 0.83 -6.25
CA ASP A 38 8.78 2.01 -5.62
C ASP A 38 7.26 2.05 -5.70
N ALA A 39 6.62 0.88 -5.80
CA ALA A 39 5.19 0.77 -6.06
C ALA A 39 4.51 -0.05 -4.96
N TRP A 40 3.38 0.47 -4.50
CA TRP A 40 2.67 -0.07 -3.36
C TRP A 40 1.17 -0.10 -3.61
N ALA A 41 0.52 -1.11 -3.04
CA ALA A 41 -0.94 -1.25 -3.03
C ALA A 41 -1.49 -1.07 -1.62
N LEU A 42 -2.37 -0.10 -1.44
CA LEU A 42 -3.06 0.20 -0.19
C LEU A 42 -4.53 -0.23 -0.30
N GLY A 43 -4.92 -1.25 0.46
CA GLY A 43 -6.27 -1.78 0.50
C GLY A 43 -7.02 -1.43 1.78
N ASP A 44 -8.35 -1.49 1.74
CA ASP A 44 -9.22 -1.43 2.92
C ASP A 44 -9.52 -2.84 3.42
N SER A 45 -8.98 -3.20 4.58
CA SER A 45 -9.20 -4.50 5.23
C SER A 45 -10.67 -4.77 5.60
N LYS A 46 -11.51 -3.73 5.69
CA LYS A 46 -12.97 -3.88 5.88
C LYS A 46 -13.70 -4.14 4.57
N ARG A 47 -13.06 -3.94 3.43
CA ARG A 47 -13.63 -4.11 2.08
C ARG A 47 -12.68 -4.90 1.16
N PRO A 48 -12.44 -6.20 1.44
CA PRO A 48 -11.45 -7.00 0.71
C PRO A 48 -11.74 -7.21 -0.78
N GLY A 49 -12.96 -6.93 -1.25
CA GLY A 49 -13.33 -7.00 -2.67
C GLY A 49 -13.20 -5.69 -3.43
N THR A 50 -12.79 -4.59 -2.77
CA THR A 50 -12.53 -3.32 -3.43
C THR A 50 -11.10 -3.28 -3.94
N GLU A 51 -10.92 -2.77 -5.15
CA GLU A 51 -9.61 -2.67 -5.75
C GLU A 51 -8.70 -1.74 -4.93
N PRO A 52 -7.47 -2.17 -4.56
CA PRO A 52 -6.55 -1.36 -3.78
C PRO A 52 -6.16 -0.07 -4.50
N LEU A 53 -5.86 1.00 -3.78
CA LEU A 53 -5.25 2.19 -4.39
C LEU A 53 -3.75 1.95 -4.57
N ARG A 54 -3.15 2.51 -5.62
CA ARG A 54 -1.73 2.37 -5.90
C ARG A 54 -1.01 3.68 -5.72
N PHE A 55 0.17 3.61 -5.11
CA PHE A 55 1.00 4.74 -4.77
C PHE A 55 2.46 4.44 -5.06
N THR A 56 3.19 5.49 -5.44
CA THR A 56 4.64 5.50 -5.36
C THR A 56 5.11 5.61 -3.90
N THR A 57 6.37 5.27 -3.61
CA THR A 57 6.98 5.52 -2.29
C THR A 57 6.86 6.99 -1.87
N GLU A 58 7.07 7.93 -2.80
CA GLU A 58 6.95 9.38 -2.54
C GLU A 58 5.51 9.79 -2.18
N GLU A 59 4.51 9.31 -2.93
CA GLU A 59 3.10 9.62 -2.67
C GLU A 59 2.61 9.02 -1.35
N LEU A 60 3.06 7.81 -1.01
CA LEU A 60 2.78 7.19 0.30
C LEU A 60 3.34 8.03 1.45
N GLY A 61 4.58 8.50 1.31
CA GLY A 61 5.23 9.39 2.28
C GLY A 61 4.47 10.71 2.42
N ALA A 62 4.04 11.30 1.31
CA ALA A 62 3.22 12.52 1.31
C ALA A 62 1.84 12.31 1.97
N ALA A 63 1.28 11.10 1.88
CA ALA A 63 0.07 10.69 2.58
C ALA A 63 0.30 10.37 4.08
N GLY A 64 1.55 10.42 4.56
CA GLY A 64 1.92 10.14 5.96
C GLY A 64 1.92 8.65 6.31
N ILE A 65 1.98 7.77 5.30
CA ILE A 65 2.03 6.32 5.48
C ILE A 65 3.47 5.85 5.28
N ASP A 66 4.01 5.24 6.33
CA ASP A 66 5.38 4.71 6.33
C ASP A 66 5.33 3.17 6.24
N PRO A 67 5.85 2.55 5.15
CA PRO A 67 5.90 1.10 4.99
C PRO A 67 6.60 0.37 6.15
N ALA A 68 7.56 1.00 6.82
CA ALA A 68 8.26 0.39 7.97
C ALA A 68 7.30 0.10 9.14
N ARG A 69 6.21 0.87 9.27
CA ARG A 69 5.16 0.60 10.28
C ARG A 69 4.38 -0.68 10.00
N PHE A 70 4.45 -1.18 8.78
CA PHE A 70 3.88 -2.47 8.34
C PHE A 70 4.91 -3.61 8.40
N GLY A 71 6.14 -3.35 8.86
CA GLY A 71 7.25 -4.31 8.79
C GLY A 71 7.78 -4.52 7.38
N LEU A 72 7.46 -3.62 6.45
CA LEU A 72 7.94 -3.65 5.07
C LEU A 72 9.15 -2.74 4.95
N ASN A 73 10.22 -3.25 4.37
CA ASN A 73 11.38 -2.43 4.03
C ASN A 73 11.23 -1.90 2.60
N VAL A 74 11.57 -0.63 2.43
CA VAL A 74 11.83 0.02 1.14
C VAL A 74 13.09 -0.56 0.52
#